data_AF-A0A2S1Q6S7-F1
#
_entry.id   AF-A0A2S1Q6S7-F1
#
_cell.length_a   1.000
_cell.length_b   1.000
_cell.length_c   1.000
_cell.angle_alpha   90.00
_cell.angle_beta   90.00
_cell.angle_gamma   90.00
#
_symmetry.space_group_name_H-M   'P 1'
#
loop_
_entity.id
_entity.type
_entity.pdbx_description
1 polymer ?
#
loop_
_entity_poly.entity_id
_entity_poly.type
_entity_poly.pdbx_seq_one_letter_code
_entity_poly.pdbx_strand_id
1 'polypeptide(L)'
;MTPKDLGKFEPQRRYATLAAVVLESTATVIDELVDLHDRILVKLFSGAKHKHQQQFQKQGKAINDKVRLYSRIGQALLEAKESGSDPYAAIEAVIPWDEFTESVSEAELLARPEGFDHLHLVGENFATLRRYTPALLEVLELRAAPAAQGVLAAVQTLREMNADNLRKVPADAPTAFIKPRWKPLVITPEGLDRKFYEICALSELKNALRSGDIWVKGSRQFRDFDDYLLPAEKFAALKREQALPLAINPNSDQYLEERLQLLDEQLATVTRLAKDNELPDAILTESGLKITPLDAAVPDRAQALIDQTSQLLPRIKITELLMDVDDWTGFSRHFTHLKGSDAQWNENSR
;
A
#
# COMPACT_ATOMS: atom_id res chain seq x y z
N MET A 1 -32.24 -15.45 -3.59
CA MET A 1 -32.81 -16.76 -3.99
C MET A 1 -32.44 -17.76 -2.92
N THR A 2 -33.41 -18.44 -2.30
CA THR A 2 -33.10 -19.44 -1.26
C THR A 2 -32.96 -20.84 -1.88
N PRO A 3 -32.28 -21.80 -1.22
CA PRO A 3 -32.17 -23.17 -1.74
C PRO A 3 -33.53 -23.84 -2.03
N LYS A 4 -34.58 -23.47 -1.29
CA LYS A 4 -35.96 -23.94 -1.53
C LYS A 4 -36.55 -23.43 -2.84
N ASP A 5 -36.13 -22.28 -3.34
CA ASP A 5 -36.63 -21.71 -4.59
C ASP A 5 -36.07 -22.44 -5.81
N LEU A 6 -34.84 -22.96 -5.72
CA LEU A 6 -34.19 -23.76 -6.76
C LEU A 6 -34.89 -25.10 -6.98
N GLY A 7 -35.49 -25.68 -5.94
CA GLY A 7 -36.25 -26.93 -6.02
C GLY A 7 -37.50 -26.84 -6.89
N LYS A 8 -38.01 -25.62 -7.14
CA LYS A 8 -39.21 -25.36 -7.96
C LYS A 8 -38.90 -25.20 -9.45
N PHE A 9 -37.62 -25.18 -9.84
CA PHE A 9 -37.23 -25.06 -11.24
C PHE A 9 -37.25 -26.41 -11.94
N GLU A 10 -37.58 -26.39 -13.23
CA GLU A 10 -37.38 -27.52 -14.14
C GLU A 10 -35.93 -28.01 -14.08
N PRO A 11 -35.68 -29.33 -14.23
CA PRO A 11 -34.36 -29.93 -13.99
C PRO A 11 -33.21 -29.21 -14.69
N GLN A 12 -33.35 -28.90 -15.99
CA GLN A 12 -32.31 -28.22 -16.76
C GLN A 12 -32.00 -26.82 -16.21
N ARG A 13 -33.02 -26.01 -15.94
CA ARG A 13 -32.86 -24.66 -15.36
C ARG A 13 -32.27 -24.72 -13.96
N ARG A 14 -32.69 -25.69 -13.15
CA ARG A 14 -32.16 -25.91 -11.81
C ARG A 14 -30.67 -26.22 -11.85
N TYR A 15 -30.25 -27.18 -12.67
CA TYR A 15 -28.84 -27.57 -12.77
C TYR A 15 -27.98 -26.46 -13.38
N ALA A 16 -28.47 -25.77 -14.41
CA ALA A 16 -27.76 -24.62 -14.97
C ALA A 16 -27.56 -23.50 -13.93
N THR A 17 -28.60 -23.22 -13.14
CA THR A 17 -28.51 -22.20 -12.07
C THR A 17 -27.56 -22.64 -10.95
N LEU A 18 -27.62 -23.90 -10.53
CA LEU A 18 -26.70 -24.45 -9.53
C LEU A 18 -25.25 -24.39 -10.01
N ALA A 19 -24.98 -24.79 -11.25
CA ALA A 19 -23.64 -24.72 -11.83
C ALA A 19 -23.13 -23.28 -11.88
N ALA A 20 -23.95 -22.33 -12.34
CA ALA A 20 -23.59 -20.91 -12.34
C ALA A 20 -23.29 -20.39 -10.94
N VAL A 21 -24.12 -20.72 -9.94
CA VAL A 21 -23.90 -20.31 -8.54
C VAL A 21 -22.61 -20.92 -7.99
N VAL A 22 -22.32 -22.18 -8.28
CA VAL A 22 -21.07 -22.84 -7.83
C VAL A 22 -19.85 -22.16 -8.46
N LEU A 23 -19.89 -21.84 -9.75
CA LEU A 23 -18.79 -21.14 -10.43
C LEU A 23 -18.57 -19.74 -9.84
N GLU A 24 -19.62 -18.94 -9.68
CA GLU A 24 -19.55 -17.59 -9.08
C GLU A 24 -19.09 -17.63 -7.62
N SER A 25 -19.59 -18.60 -6.84
CA SER A 25 -19.20 -18.76 -5.43
C SER A 25 -17.75 -19.21 -5.32
N THR A 26 -17.28 -20.08 -6.22
CA THR A 26 -15.89 -20.53 -6.24
C THR A 26 -14.95 -19.36 -6.50
N ALA A 27 -15.26 -18.52 -7.50
CA ALA A 27 -14.48 -17.32 -7.79
C ALA A 27 -14.44 -16.36 -6.59
N THR A 28 -15.59 -16.13 -5.96
CA THR A 28 -15.70 -15.28 -4.77
C THR A 28 -14.86 -15.81 -3.61
N VAL A 29 -14.91 -17.12 -3.34
CA VAL A 29 -14.14 -17.73 -2.26
C VAL A 29 -12.64 -17.68 -2.55
N ILE A 30 -12.21 -17.88 -3.79
CA ILE A 30 -10.80 -17.73 -4.18
C ILE A 30 -10.31 -16.30 -3.89
N ASP A 31 -11.08 -15.29 -4.30
CA ASP A 31 -10.73 -13.88 -4.08
C ASP A 31 -10.61 -13.59 -2.57
N GLU A 32 -11.58 -14.03 -1.76
CA GLU A 32 -11.57 -13.85 -0.30
C GLU A 32 -10.39 -14.59 0.39
N LEU A 33 -9.96 -15.75 -0.13
CA LEU A 33 -8.79 -16.46 0.39
C LEU A 33 -7.50 -15.67 0.18
N VAL A 34 -7.33 -15.07 -1.01
CA VAL A 34 -6.18 -14.22 -1.32
C VAL A 34 -6.20 -12.95 -0.47
N ASP A 35 -7.36 -12.30 -0.34
CA ASP A 35 -7.55 -11.13 0.51
C ASP A 35 -7.27 -11.42 1.99
N LEU A 36 -7.70 -12.57 2.50
CA LEU A 36 -7.43 -12.98 3.87
C LEU A 36 -5.93 -13.18 4.09
N HIS A 37 -5.24 -13.81 3.14
CA HIS A 37 -3.79 -13.95 3.18
C HIS A 37 -3.08 -12.59 3.21
N ASP A 38 -3.50 -11.66 2.35
CA ASP A 38 -2.99 -10.28 2.31
C ASP A 38 -3.15 -9.58 3.66
N ARG A 39 -4.37 -9.59 4.23
CA ARG A 39 -4.69 -8.97 5.53
C ARG A 39 -3.87 -9.57 6.66
N ILE A 40 -3.69 -10.90 6.67
CA ILE A 40 -2.85 -11.57 7.68
C ILE A 40 -1.41 -11.09 7.56
N LEU A 41 -0.82 -11.08 6.35
CA LEU A 41 0.55 -10.60 6.16
C LEU A 41 0.68 -9.12 6.57
N VAL A 42 -0.23 -8.25 6.12
CA VAL A 42 -0.21 -6.82 6.50
C VAL A 42 -0.21 -6.66 8.02
N LYS A 43 -1.06 -7.39 8.74
CA LYS A 43 -1.12 -7.36 10.21
C LYS A 43 0.18 -7.85 10.85
N LEU A 44 0.77 -8.93 10.34
CA LEU A 44 2.02 -9.49 10.85
C LEU A 44 3.20 -8.51 10.70
N PHE A 45 3.39 -7.96 9.50
CA PHE A 45 4.45 -6.99 9.24
C PHE A 45 4.25 -5.70 10.02
N SER A 46 3.00 -5.24 10.12
CA SER A 46 2.66 -4.09 10.95
C SER A 46 2.98 -4.35 12.41
N GLY A 47 2.59 -5.50 12.96
CA GLY A 47 2.90 -5.88 14.35
C GLY A 47 4.42 -5.89 14.62
N ALA A 48 5.20 -6.50 13.72
CA ALA A 48 6.66 -6.49 13.80
C ALA A 48 7.24 -5.06 13.78
N LYS A 49 6.75 -4.21 12.86
CA LYS A 49 7.15 -2.80 12.77
C LYS A 49 6.84 -2.02 14.05
N HIS A 50 5.63 -2.17 14.61
CA HIS A 50 5.24 -1.48 15.84
C HIS A 50 6.08 -1.96 17.03
N LYS A 51 6.30 -3.27 17.16
CA LYS A 51 7.14 -3.84 18.24
C LYS A 51 8.58 -3.32 18.14
N HIS A 52 9.14 -3.32 16.94
CA HIS A 52 10.46 -2.74 16.66
C HIS A 52 10.53 -1.26 17.05
N GLN A 53 9.52 -0.48 16.67
CA GLN A 53 9.44 0.94 17.01
C GLN A 53 9.32 1.16 18.53
N GLN A 54 8.53 0.35 19.24
CA GLN A 54 8.42 0.41 20.70
C GLN A 54 9.74 0.04 21.40
N GLN A 55 10.42 -1.01 20.94
CA GLN A 55 11.74 -1.40 21.45
C GLN A 55 12.76 -0.29 21.24
N PHE A 56 12.73 0.37 20.07
CA PHE A 56 13.56 1.52 19.80
C PHE A 56 13.25 2.73 20.71
N GLN A 57 11.98 3.07 20.88
CA GLN A 57 11.58 4.18 21.76
C GLN A 57 12.00 3.94 23.22
N LYS A 58 11.86 2.70 23.72
CA LYS A 58 12.32 2.34 25.08
C LYS A 58 13.81 2.54 25.28
N GLN A 59 14.61 2.31 24.24
CA GLN A 59 16.06 2.53 24.27
C GLN A 59 16.46 3.98 23.95
N GLY A 60 15.51 4.83 23.52
CA GLY A 60 15.80 6.19 23.06
C GLY A 60 16.48 7.06 24.12
N LYS A 61 16.09 6.91 25.39
CA LYS A 61 16.76 7.60 26.51
C LYS A 61 18.22 7.16 26.65
N ALA A 62 18.47 5.84 26.70
CA ALA A 62 19.81 5.29 26.83
C ALA A 62 20.71 5.68 25.63
N ILE A 63 20.16 5.68 24.41
CA ILE A 63 20.88 6.15 23.20
C ILE A 63 21.27 7.63 23.34
N ASN A 64 20.33 8.50 23.72
CA ASN A 64 20.60 9.93 23.90
C ASN A 64 21.63 10.19 25.01
N ASP A 65 21.55 9.43 26.11
CA ASP A 65 22.49 9.54 27.23
C ASP A 65 23.92 9.16 26.77
N LYS A 66 24.08 8.11 25.96
CA LYS A 66 25.39 7.73 25.37
C LYS A 66 25.90 8.75 24.36
N VAL A 67 25.05 9.27 23.47
CA VAL A 67 25.45 10.32 22.51
C VAL A 67 25.96 11.56 23.25
N ARG A 68 25.28 11.98 24.32
CA ARG A 68 25.72 13.09 25.17
C ARG A 68 27.03 12.80 25.89
N LEU A 69 27.22 11.58 26.41
CA LEU A 69 28.47 11.16 27.05
C LEU A 69 29.64 11.23 26.07
N TYR A 70 29.53 10.62 24.89
CA TYR A 70 30.61 10.63 23.91
C TYR A 70 30.87 12.01 23.30
N SER A 71 29.85 12.87 23.18
CA SER A 71 30.06 14.26 22.80
C SER A 71 30.92 15.01 23.82
N ARG A 72 30.72 14.79 25.13
CA ARG A 72 31.54 15.41 26.19
C ARG A 72 32.98 14.88 26.16
N ILE A 73 33.14 13.57 25.99
CA ILE A 73 34.46 12.95 25.85
C ILE A 73 35.18 13.49 24.61
N GLY A 74 34.48 13.62 23.48
CA GLY A 74 35.02 14.21 22.26
C GLY A 74 35.46 15.66 22.44
N GLN A 75 34.69 16.48 23.17
CA GLN A 75 35.07 17.86 23.50
C GLN A 75 36.33 17.91 24.38
N ALA A 76 36.40 17.10 25.44
CA ALA A 76 37.57 17.02 26.30
C ALA A 76 38.84 16.60 25.53
N LEU A 77 38.70 15.67 24.57
CA LEU A 77 39.80 15.26 23.70
C LEU A 77 40.24 16.38 22.73
N LEU A 78 39.31 17.17 22.21
CA LEU A 78 39.64 18.33 21.36
C LEU A 78 40.41 19.40 22.16
N GLU A 79 39.94 19.73 23.37
CA GLU A 79 40.61 20.67 24.28
C GLU A 79 42.00 20.19 24.71
N ALA A 80 42.14 18.89 25.02
CA ALA A 80 43.43 18.29 25.36
C ALA A 80 44.42 18.40 24.19
N LYS A 81 43.95 18.18 22.95
CA LYS A 81 44.76 18.32 21.74
C LYS A 81 45.20 19.77 21.50
N GLU A 82 44.33 20.75 21.75
CA GLU A 82 44.66 22.17 21.59
C GLU A 82 45.65 22.67 22.66
N SER A 83 45.51 22.18 23.89
CA SER A 83 46.35 22.55 25.02
C SER A 83 47.66 21.74 25.14
N GLY A 84 47.82 20.67 24.36
CA GLY A 84 48.96 19.75 24.44
C GLY A 84 48.95 18.85 25.68
N SER A 85 47.77 18.65 26.28
CA SER A 85 47.56 17.86 27.50
C SER A 85 47.40 16.36 27.19
N ASP A 86 47.51 15.51 28.21
CA ASP A 86 47.31 14.05 28.06
C ASP A 86 45.84 13.70 27.74
N PRO A 87 45.57 13.05 26.58
CA PRO A 87 44.21 12.65 26.20
C PRO A 87 43.58 11.60 27.14
N TYR A 88 44.37 10.75 27.81
CA TYR A 88 43.81 9.76 28.74
C TYR A 88 43.32 10.42 30.02
N ALA A 89 44.13 11.32 30.59
CA ALA A 89 43.72 12.16 31.71
C ALA A 89 42.47 13.02 31.39
N ALA A 90 42.34 13.48 30.15
CA ALA A 90 41.16 14.24 29.71
C ALA A 90 39.88 13.39 29.66
N ILE A 91 39.97 12.11 29.28
CA ILE A 91 38.83 11.18 29.35
C ILE A 91 38.46 10.89 30.80
N GLU A 92 39.45 10.59 31.66
CA GLU A 92 39.23 10.29 33.08
C GLU A 92 38.62 11.46 33.86
N ALA A 93 38.88 12.70 33.43
CA ALA A 93 38.23 13.89 33.98
C ALA A 93 36.72 13.96 33.68
N VAL A 94 36.24 13.29 32.64
CA VAL A 94 34.81 13.23 32.27
C VAL A 94 34.11 12.02 32.91
N ILE A 95 34.77 10.87 32.95
CA ILE A 95 34.23 9.60 33.45
C ILE A 95 35.38 8.68 33.89
N PRO A 96 35.27 7.95 35.03
CA PRO A 96 36.28 6.98 35.43
C PRO A 96 36.55 5.91 34.36
N TRP A 97 37.78 5.40 34.28
CA TRP A 97 38.18 4.48 33.21
C TRP A 97 37.38 3.17 33.16
N ASP A 98 37.04 2.62 34.32
CA ASP A 98 36.20 1.42 34.42
C ASP A 98 34.77 1.68 33.90
N GLU A 99 34.18 2.82 34.28
CA GLU A 99 32.86 3.24 33.80
C GLU A 99 32.88 3.60 32.30
N PHE A 100 33.99 4.15 31.79
CA PHE A 100 34.17 4.36 30.35
C PHE A 100 34.15 3.03 29.59
N THR A 101 34.87 2.02 30.09
CA THR A 101 34.92 0.68 29.49
C THR A 101 33.54 0.02 29.46
N GLU A 102 32.79 0.10 30.56
CA GLU A 102 31.40 -0.35 30.61
C GLU A 102 30.53 0.46 29.63
N SER A 103 30.73 1.77 29.56
CA SER A 103 29.97 2.63 28.65
C SER A 103 30.14 2.25 27.18
N VAL A 104 31.35 1.88 26.76
CA VAL A 104 31.67 1.42 25.40
C VAL A 104 30.95 0.10 25.12
N SER A 105 30.98 -0.84 26.06
CA SER A 105 30.27 -2.12 25.93
C SER A 105 28.75 -1.90 25.80
N GLU A 106 28.17 -1.02 26.62
CA GLU A 106 26.75 -0.64 26.52
C GLU A 106 26.43 0.08 25.22
N ALA A 107 27.34 0.94 24.74
CA ALA A 107 27.17 1.65 23.49
C ALA A 107 27.25 0.70 22.29
N GLU A 108 28.09 -0.33 22.32
CA GLU A 108 28.11 -1.39 21.31
C GLU A 108 26.80 -2.20 21.28
N LEU A 109 26.20 -2.46 22.45
CA LEU A 109 24.88 -3.12 22.53
C LEU A 109 23.75 -2.22 22.01
N LEU A 110 23.88 -0.90 22.17
CA LEU A 110 22.92 0.10 21.67
C LEU A 110 23.16 0.48 20.20
N ALA A 111 24.42 0.40 19.74
CA ALA A 111 24.86 0.66 18.38
C ALA A 111 24.44 -0.51 17.51
N ARG A 112 23.39 -0.28 16.74
CA ARG A 112 22.76 -1.32 15.95
C ARG A 112 23.48 -1.49 14.60
N PRO A 113 23.51 -2.70 14.02
CA PRO A 113 24.01 -2.91 12.66
C PRO A 113 23.24 -2.04 11.65
N GLU A 114 23.87 -1.68 10.52
CA GLU A 114 23.19 -0.97 9.41
C GLU A 114 21.93 -1.71 8.90
N GLY A 115 21.85 -3.03 9.13
CA GLY A 115 20.69 -3.88 8.82
C GLY A 115 19.60 -3.93 9.88
N PHE A 116 19.53 -2.99 10.83
CA PHE A 116 18.53 -2.99 11.91
C PHE A 116 17.11 -2.80 11.37
N ASP A 117 16.47 -3.92 11.08
CA ASP A 117 15.19 -3.97 10.42
C ASP A 117 14.21 -4.87 11.16
N HIS A 118 12.93 -4.52 11.17
CA HIS A 118 11.85 -5.23 11.85
C HIS A 118 11.57 -6.63 11.27
N LEU A 119 12.18 -7.00 10.13
CA LEU A 119 11.96 -8.30 9.48
C LEU A 119 12.32 -9.49 10.39
N HIS A 120 13.33 -9.38 11.25
CA HIS A 120 13.67 -10.46 12.19
C HIS A 120 12.51 -10.79 13.15
N LEU A 121 11.69 -9.79 13.51
CA LEU A 121 10.53 -9.96 14.40
C LEU A 121 9.34 -10.61 13.69
N VAL A 122 9.28 -10.57 12.35
CA VAL A 122 8.19 -11.23 11.60
C VAL A 122 8.22 -12.75 11.84
N GLY A 123 9.41 -13.31 12.07
CA GLY A 123 9.61 -14.72 12.38
C GLY A 123 8.92 -15.22 13.65
N GLU A 124 8.58 -14.34 14.60
CA GLU A 124 7.86 -14.70 15.83
C GLU A 124 6.47 -15.29 15.54
N ASN A 125 5.83 -14.85 14.47
CA ASN A 125 4.48 -15.26 14.09
C ASN A 125 4.45 -16.35 13.01
N PHE A 126 5.58 -17.01 12.75
CA PHE A 126 5.67 -18.07 11.74
C PHE A 126 4.66 -19.19 11.96
N ALA A 127 4.43 -19.58 13.22
CA ALA A 127 3.44 -20.61 13.55
C ALA A 127 2.03 -20.24 13.07
N THR A 128 1.65 -18.97 13.14
CA THR A 128 0.35 -18.49 12.65
C THR A 128 0.21 -18.67 11.13
N LEU A 129 1.27 -18.40 10.37
CA LEU A 129 1.28 -18.62 8.92
C LEU A 129 1.15 -20.11 8.59
N ARG A 130 1.94 -20.95 9.27
CA ARG A 130 1.96 -22.40 9.07
C ARG A 130 0.60 -23.09 9.29
N ARG A 131 -0.32 -22.49 10.04
CA ARG A 131 -1.65 -23.05 10.31
C ARG A 131 -2.54 -23.10 9.07
N TYR A 132 -2.33 -22.24 8.08
CA TYR A 132 -3.23 -22.15 6.92
C TYR A 132 -2.50 -22.16 5.58
N THR A 133 -1.22 -21.72 5.53
CA THR A 133 -0.52 -21.57 4.26
C THR A 133 -0.34 -22.88 3.49
N PRO A 134 -0.15 -24.07 4.12
CA PRO A 134 -0.10 -25.32 3.34
C PRO A 134 -1.39 -25.57 2.56
N ALA A 135 -2.56 -25.48 3.22
CA ALA A 135 -3.86 -25.68 2.58
C ALA A 135 -4.18 -24.60 1.55
N LEU A 136 -3.83 -23.34 1.84
CA LEU A 136 -3.99 -22.24 0.88
C LEU A 136 -3.19 -22.52 -0.40
N LEU A 137 -1.90 -22.86 -0.25
CA LEU A 137 -1.03 -23.10 -1.40
C LEU A 137 -1.45 -24.35 -2.17
N GLU A 138 -2.01 -25.37 -1.52
CA GLU A 138 -2.52 -26.58 -2.19
C GLU A 138 -3.74 -26.28 -3.07
N VAL A 139 -4.68 -25.47 -2.60
CA VAL A 139 -5.95 -25.21 -3.30
C VAL A 139 -5.82 -24.19 -4.44
N LEU A 140 -4.94 -23.20 -4.32
CA LEU A 140 -4.83 -22.14 -5.33
C LEU A 140 -4.08 -22.62 -6.59
N GLU A 141 -4.76 -22.66 -7.74
CA GLU A 141 -4.12 -22.89 -9.03
C GLU A 141 -3.41 -21.62 -9.55
N LEU A 142 -2.17 -21.41 -9.11
CA LEU A 142 -1.34 -20.24 -9.44
C LEU A 142 -0.65 -20.36 -10.81
N ARG A 143 -0.63 -19.24 -11.54
CA ARG A 143 0.15 -19.03 -12.77
C ARG A 143 0.92 -17.72 -12.67
N ALA A 144 2.00 -17.59 -13.44
CA ALA A 144 2.89 -16.44 -13.35
C ALA A 144 3.35 -15.95 -14.72
N ALA A 145 3.48 -14.63 -14.83
CA ALA A 145 4.18 -13.97 -15.91
C ALA A 145 5.68 -14.31 -15.86
N PRO A 146 6.43 -14.15 -16.96
CA PRO A 146 7.87 -14.45 -16.98
C PRO A 146 8.66 -13.79 -15.84
N ALA A 147 8.30 -12.56 -15.46
CA ALA A 147 8.96 -11.81 -14.38
C ALA A 147 8.77 -12.42 -12.97
N ALA A 148 7.69 -13.15 -12.73
CA ALA A 148 7.37 -13.73 -11.43
C ALA A 148 7.57 -15.26 -11.35
N GLN A 149 8.16 -15.88 -12.38
CA GLN A 149 8.46 -17.32 -12.38
C GLN A 149 9.33 -17.75 -11.20
N GLY A 150 10.27 -16.90 -10.76
CA GLY A 150 11.08 -17.19 -9.57
C GLY A 150 10.27 -17.29 -8.27
N VAL A 151 9.19 -16.51 -8.14
CA VAL A 151 8.27 -16.56 -7.00
C VAL A 151 7.40 -17.81 -7.09
N LEU A 152 6.87 -18.13 -8.27
CA LEU A 152 6.08 -19.34 -8.48
C LEU A 152 6.88 -20.62 -8.20
N ALA A 153 8.15 -20.66 -8.64
CA ALA A 153 9.09 -21.74 -8.33
C ALA A 153 9.28 -21.91 -6.81
N ALA A 154 9.43 -20.81 -6.08
CA ALA A 154 9.53 -20.86 -4.63
C ALA A 154 8.27 -21.45 -3.98
N VAL A 155 7.10 -21.04 -4.45
CA VAL A 155 5.81 -21.59 -3.98
C VAL A 155 5.70 -23.09 -4.27
N GLN A 156 6.21 -23.55 -5.43
CA GLN A 156 6.26 -24.97 -5.75
C GLN A 156 7.17 -25.74 -4.79
N THR A 157 8.36 -25.21 -4.49
CA THR A 157 9.22 -25.76 -3.43
C THR A 157 8.50 -25.81 -2.08
N LEU A 158 7.72 -24.79 -1.71
CA LEU A 158 6.92 -24.82 -0.48
C LEU A 158 5.86 -25.92 -0.49
N ARG A 159 5.19 -26.17 -1.62
CA ARG A 159 4.21 -27.25 -1.77
C ARG A 159 4.87 -28.62 -1.57
N GLU A 160 5.99 -28.86 -2.22
CA GLU A 160 6.77 -30.10 -2.10
C GLU A 160 7.24 -30.31 -0.65
N MET A 161 7.83 -29.28 -0.04
CA MET A 161 8.24 -29.32 1.37
C MET A 161 7.07 -29.64 2.33
N ASN A 162 5.85 -29.16 2.02
CA ASN A 162 4.66 -29.43 2.81
C ASN A 162 4.17 -30.87 2.62
N ALA A 163 4.14 -31.36 1.38
CA ALA A 163 3.72 -32.73 1.07
C ALA A 163 4.66 -33.76 1.71
N ASP A 164 5.96 -33.53 1.58
CA ASP A 164 7.01 -34.45 2.07
C ASP A 164 7.37 -34.20 3.55
N ASN A 165 6.73 -33.24 4.21
CA ASN A 165 7.02 -32.82 5.59
C ASN A 165 8.51 -32.52 5.83
N LEU A 166 9.19 -31.96 4.82
CA LEU A 166 10.61 -31.63 4.89
C LEU A 166 10.87 -30.59 5.99
N ARG A 167 11.91 -30.80 6.79
CA ARG A 167 12.30 -29.89 7.88
C ARG A 167 13.21 -28.76 7.43
N LYS A 168 13.99 -28.97 6.37
CA LYS A 168 14.94 -28.01 5.79
C LYS A 168 14.52 -27.65 4.38
N VAL A 169 14.91 -26.46 3.94
CA VAL A 169 14.76 -26.05 2.54
C VAL A 169 15.82 -26.80 1.71
N PRO A 170 15.46 -27.35 0.54
CA PRO A 170 16.42 -27.95 -0.39
C PRO A 170 17.54 -26.97 -0.78
N ALA A 171 18.74 -27.48 -1.04
CA ALA A 171 19.90 -26.64 -1.38
C ALA A 171 19.79 -25.99 -2.77
N ASP A 172 19.02 -26.61 -3.65
CA ASP A 172 18.69 -26.17 -5.02
C ASP A 172 17.43 -25.30 -5.08
N ALA A 173 16.81 -25.00 -3.94
CA ALA A 173 15.62 -24.15 -3.88
C ALA A 173 15.90 -22.78 -4.54
N PRO A 174 14.93 -22.21 -5.28
CA PRO A 174 15.13 -20.94 -5.98
C PRO A 174 15.39 -19.82 -4.98
N THR A 175 16.35 -18.96 -5.29
CA THR A 175 16.74 -17.82 -4.44
C THR A 175 16.69 -16.47 -5.18
N ALA A 176 16.50 -16.49 -6.50
CA ALA A 176 16.50 -15.28 -7.33
C ALA A 176 15.38 -14.28 -6.96
N PHE A 177 14.26 -14.77 -6.41
CA PHE A 177 13.16 -13.91 -5.97
C PHE A 177 13.45 -13.17 -4.65
N ILE A 178 14.50 -13.55 -3.92
CA ILE A 178 14.82 -13.00 -2.59
C ILE A 178 15.43 -11.60 -2.75
N LYS A 179 14.67 -10.57 -2.36
CA LYS A 179 15.14 -9.18 -2.37
C LYS A 179 16.32 -8.97 -1.42
N PRO A 180 17.22 -7.99 -1.68
CA PRO A 180 18.40 -7.73 -0.86
C PRO A 180 18.11 -7.63 0.65
N ARG A 181 17.00 -7.00 1.01
CA ARG A 181 16.53 -6.80 2.39
C ARG A 181 16.27 -8.12 3.15
N TRP A 182 15.92 -9.19 2.45
CA TRP A 182 15.68 -10.53 3.03
C TRP A 182 16.95 -11.39 3.11
N LYS A 183 17.94 -11.14 2.25
CA LYS A 183 19.13 -12.01 2.12
C LYS A 183 19.84 -12.30 3.46
N PRO A 184 20.06 -11.32 4.35
CA PRO A 184 20.74 -11.58 5.63
C PRO A 184 19.97 -12.51 6.57
N LEU A 185 18.64 -12.65 6.39
CA LEU A 185 17.79 -13.50 7.22
C LEU A 185 17.54 -14.87 6.58
N VAL A 186 17.47 -14.92 5.26
CA VAL A 186 17.15 -16.14 4.52
C VAL A 186 18.39 -16.97 4.22
N ILE A 187 19.51 -16.34 3.87
CA ILE A 187 20.74 -17.02 3.47
C ILE A 187 21.71 -16.99 4.65
N THR A 188 21.93 -18.16 5.27
CA THR A 188 22.83 -18.32 6.41
C THR A 188 24.03 -19.18 6.02
N PRO A 189 25.13 -19.18 6.80
CA PRO A 189 26.26 -20.07 6.57
C PRO A 189 25.90 -21.57 6.58
N GLU A 190 24.82 -21.94 7.29
CA GLU A 190 24.33 -23.32 7.41
C GLU A 190 23.35 -23.72 6.29
N GLY A 191 23.03 -22.79 5.39
CA GLY A 191 22.05 -22.95 4.31
C GLY A 191 20.89 -21.96 4.41
N LEU A 192 19.78 -22.31 3.77
CA LEU A 192 18.58 -21.47 3.77
C LEU A 192 17.79 -21.62 5.07
N ASP A 193 17.54 -20.50 5.77
CA ASP A 193 16.64 -20.49 6.92
C ASP A 193 15.20 -20.72 6.44
N ARG A 194 14.61 -21.85 6.83
CA ARG A 194 13.26 -22.23 6.43
C ARG A 194 12.21 -21.18 6.77
N LYS A 195 12.27 -20.65 7.98
CA LYS A 195 11.25 -19.74 8.49
C LYS A 195 11.23 -18.48 7.65
N PHE A 196 12.39 -17.87 7.44
CA PHE A 196 12.49 -16.65 6.65
C PHE A 196 12.31 -16.91 5.15
N TYR A 197 12.72 -18.07 4.63
CA TYR A 197 12.44 -18.46 3.26
C TYR A 197 10.93 -18.53 2.97
N GLU A 198 10.17 -19.25 3.82
CA GLU A 198 8.72 -19.37 3.70
C GLU A 198 8.03 -18.00 3.80
N ILE A 199 8.40 -17.18 4.80
CA ILE A 199 7.80 -15.84 4.97
C ILE A 199 8.14 -14.94 3.76
N CYS A 200 9.37 -15.01 3.26
CA CYS A 200 9.79 -14.25 2.09
C CYS A 200 8.98 -14.65 0.86
N ALA A 201 8.86 -15.95 0.57
CA ALA A 201 8.09 -16.47 -0.55
C ALA A 201 6.61 -16.07 -0.48
N LEU A 202 5.98 -16.16 0.71
CA LEU A 202 4.60 -15.73 0.92
C LEU A 202 4.44 -14.20 0.75
N SER A 203 5.40 -13.42 1.24
CA SER A 203 5.40 -11.97 1.07
C SER A 203 5.57 -11.55 -0.39
N GLU A 204 6.41 -12.24 -1.16
CA GLU A 204 6.60 -11.95 -2.58
C GLU A 204 5.43 -12.47 -3.42
N LEU A 205 4.82 -13.60 -3.05
CA LEU A 205 3.57 -14.08 -3.65
C LEU A 205 2.45 -13.05 -3.51
N LYS A 206 2.25 -12.50 -2.30
CA LYS A 206 1.29 -11.41 -2.06
C LYS A 206 1.56 -10.21 -2.97
N ASN A 207 2.81 -9.78 -3.10
CA ASN A 207 3.16 -8.64 -3.95
C ASN A 207 2.87 -8.93 -5.43
N ALA A 208 3.20 -10.13 -5.90
CA ALA A 208 3.01 -10.56 -7.28
C ALA A 208 1.52 -10.73 -7.64
N LEU A 209 0.70 -11.21 -6.70
CA LEU A 209 -0.77 -11.23 -6.85
C LEU A 209 -1.34 -9.81 -6.97
N ARG A 210 -0.80 -8.86 -6.18
CA ARG A 210 -1.26 -7.47 -6.21
C ARG A 210 -0.82 -6.70 -7.46
N SER A 211 0.33 -7.04 -8.04
CA SER A 211 0.78 -6.45 -9.31
C SER A 211 0.16 -7.10 -10.55
N GLY A 212 -0.47 -8.27 -10.40
CA GLY A 212 -0.96 -9.06 -11.52
C GLY A 212 0.11 -9.91 -12.20
N ASP A 213 1.35 -9.94 -11.68
CA ASP A 213 2.41 -10.81 -12.20
C ASP A 213 2.16 -12.29 -11.88
N ILE A 214 1.37 -12.57 -10.84
CA ILE A 214 0.80 -13.89 -10.54
C ILE A 214 -0.71 -13.77 -10.53
N TRP A 215 -1.38 -14.76 -11.10
CA TRP A 215 -2.85 -14.87 -11.09
C TRP A 215 -3.29 -16.26 -10.65
N VAL A 216 -4.54 -16.34 -10.20
CA VAL A 216 -5.19 -17.57 -9.75
C VAL A 216 -6.26 -17.95 -10.76
N LYS A 217 -6.18 -19.17 -11.29
CA LYS A 217 -7.24 -19.69 -12.17
C LYS A 217 -8.55 -19.79 -11.41
N GLY A 218 -9.64 -19.29 -12.02
CA GLY A 218 -10.97 -19.28 -11.42
C GLY A 218 -11.23 -18.09 -10.49
N SER A 219 -10.24 -17.25 -10.23
CA SER A 219 -10.43 -15.96 -9.56
C SER A 219 -11.11 -14.95 -10.49
N ARG A 220 -11.84 -13.98 -9.90
CA ARG A 220 -12.37 -12.84 -10.65
C ARG A 220 -11.44 -11.64 -10.54
N GLN A 221 -10.92 -11.35 -9.35
CA GLN A 221 -10.06 -10.18 -9.11
C GLN A 221 -8.60 -10.42 -9.49
N PHE A 222 -8.08 -11.61 -9.24
CA PHE A 222 -6.69 -12.03 -9.48
C PHE A 222 -6.61 -12.94 -10.71
N ARG A 223 -7.28 -12.57 -11.80
CA ARG A 223 -7.25 -13.31 -13.08
C ARG A 223 -6.14 -12.79 -13.99
N ASP A 224 -5.85 -13.54 -15.05
CA ASP A 224 -4.89 -13.11 -16.07
C ASP A 224 -5.34 -11.77 -16.67
N PHE A 225 -4.39 -10.85 -16.86
CA PHE A 225 -4.69 -9.57 -17.51
C PHE A 225 -5.19 -9.81 -18.95
N ASP A 226 -4.61 -10.79 -19.64
CA ASP A 226 -4.96 -11.10 -21.02
C ASP A 226 -6.40 -11.63 -21.15
N ASP A 227 -6.98 -12.19 -20.09
CA ASP A 227 -8.39 -12.61 -20.06
C ASP A 227 -9.38 -11.42 -20.11
N TYR A 228 -8.93 -10.19 -19.82
CA TYR A 228 -9.70 -8.97 -20.04
C TYR A 228 -9.63 -8.46 -21.49
N LEU A 229 -8.66 -8.93 -22.26
CA LEU A 229 -8.46 -8.49 -23.63
C LEU A 229 -9.24 -9.37 -24.60
N LEU A 230 -9.49 -8.83 -25.79
CA LEU A 230 -10.00 -9.64 -26.88
C LEU A 230 -8.90 -10.62 -27.32
N PRO A 231 -9.18 -11.93 -27.44
CA PRO A 231 -8.18 -12.88 -27.90
C PRO A 231 -7.56 -12.44 -29.23
N ALA A 232 -6.24 -12.57 -29.37
CA ALA A 232 -5.50 -12.05 -30.52
C ALA A 232 -6.05 -12.55 -31.87
N GLU A 233 -6.47 -13.82 -31.93
CA GLU A 233 -7.09 -14.41 -33.12
C GLU A 233 -8.43 -13.75 -33.46
N LYS A 234 -9.26 -13.50 -32.43
CA LYS A 234 -10.55 -12.83 -32.59
C LYS A 234 -10.36 -11.37 -32.99
N PHE A 235 -9.36 -10.68 -32.42
CA PHE A 235 -8.98 -9.34 -32.83
C PHE A 235 -8.53 -9.29 -34.29
N ALA A 236 -7.67 -10.21 -34.71
CA ALA A 236 -7.18 -10.31 -36.08
C ALA A 236 -8.33 -10.58 -37.07
N ALA A 237 -9.31 -11.41 -36.69
CA ALA A 237 -10.51 -11.66 -37.48
C ALA A 237 -11.35 -10.38 -37.64
N LEU A 238 -11.73 -9.72 -36.53
CA LEU A 238 -12.51 -8.49 -36.56
C LEU A 238 -11.82 -7.36 -37.34
N LYS A 239 -10.49 -7.25 -37.21
CA LYS A 239 -9.69 -6.28 -37.97
C LYS A 239 -9.72 -6.55 -39.47
N ARG A 240 -9.61 -7.83 -39.88
CA ARG A 240 -9.68 -8.24 -41.29
C ARG A 240 -11.07 -7.98 -41.88
N GLU A 241 -12.11 -8.19 -41.09
CA GLU A 241 -13.52 -7.99 -41.48
C GLU A 241 -13.99 -6.54 -41.37
N GLN A 242 -13.11 -5.61 -40.93
CA GLN A 242 -13.48 -4.20 -40.64
C GLN A 242 -14.68 -4.07 -39.68
N ALA A 243 -14.87 -5.05 -38.80
CA ALA A 243 -16.00 -5.17 -37.88
C ALA A 243 -15.61 -4.82 -36.43
N LEU A 244 -14.51 -4.09 -36.23
CA LEU A 244 -14.12 -3.62 -34.90
C LEU A 244 -15.19 -2.67 -34.38
N PRO A 245 -15.74 -2.87 -33.17
CA PRO A 245 -16.80 -2.04 -32.59
C PRO A 245 -16.22 -0.72 -32.05
N LEU A 246 -15.55 0.03 -32.92
CA LEU A 246 -14.94 1.33 -32.61
C LEU A 246 -15.76 2.41 -33.32
N ALA A 247 -16.18 3.43 -32.56
CA ALA A 247 -16.89 4.59 -33.12
C ALA A 247 -15.94 5.61 -33.80
N ILE A 248 -14.67 5.25 -33.97
CA ILE A 248 -13.62 6.10 -34.53
C ILE A 248 -12.92 5.37 -35.68
N ASN A 249 -12.25 6.14 -36.54
CA ASN A 249 -11.42 5.59 -37.59
C ASN A 249 -10.29 4.73 -36.96
N PRO A 250 -10.20 3.42 -37.27
CA PRO A 250 -9.17 2.55 -36.73
C PRO A 250 -7.79 2.77 -37.39
N ASN A 251 -7.70 3.58 -38.45
CA ASN A 251 -6.44 4.03 -39.02
C ASN A 251 -5.89 5.20 -38.19
N SER A 252 -4.76 4.97 -37.52
CA SER A 252 -4.14 5.95 -36.61
C SER A 252 -3.82 7.25 -37.30
N ASP A 253 -3.28 7.20 -38.51
CA ASP A 253 -2.75 8.38 -39.20
C ASP A 253 -3.90 9.26 -39.68
N GLN A 254 -4.92 8.65 -40.26
CA GLN A 254 -6.15 9.34 -40.68
C GLN A 254 -6.91 9.92 -39.48
N TYR A 255 -7.05 9.14 -38.39
CA TYR A 255 -7.68 9.62 -37.18
C TYR A 255 -6.95 10.85 -36.60
N LEU A 256 -5.61 10.82 -36.58
CA LEU A 256 -4.81 11.94 -36.11
C LEU A 256 -4.93 13.16 -37.02
N GLU A 257 -4.89 12.98 -38.33
CA GLU A 257 -5.09 14.05 -39.32
C GLU A 257 -6.46 14.71 -39.14
N GLU A 258 -7.53 13.91 -39.07
CA GLU A 258 -8.91 14.38 -38.82
C GLU A 258 -9.01 15.18 -37.50
N ARG A 259 -8.33 14.72 -36.44
CA ARG A 259 -8.35 15.40 -35.13
C ARG A 259 -7.53 16.69 -35.11
N LEU A 260 -6.40 16.72 -35.79
CA LEU A 260 -5.58 17.93 -35.93
C LEU A 260 -6.29 18.97 -36.77
N GLN A 261 -6.90 18.57 -37.88
CA GLN A 261 -7.69 19.47 -38.71
C GLN A 261 -8.88 20.04 -37.93
N LEU A 262 -9.63 19.20 -37.21
CA LEU A 262 -10.71 19.68 -36.36
C LEU A 262 -10.21 20.66 -35.29
N LEU A 263 -9.06 20.37 -34.68
CA LEU A 263 -8.44 21.27 -33.70
C LEU A 263 -8.12 22.63 -34.33
N ASP A 264 -7.50 22.66 -35.50
CA ASP A 264 -7.16 23.90 -36.20
C ASP A 264 -8.42 24.71 -36.56
N GLU A 265 -9.46 24.05 -37.05
CA GLU A 265 -10.76 24.67 -37.35
C GLU A 265 -11.41 25.28 -36.09
N GLN A 266 -11.38 24.56 -34.96
CA GLN A 266 -11.90 25.06 -33.69
C GLN A 266 -11.06 26.21 -33.14
N LEU A 267 -9.73 26.13 -33.23
CA LEU A 267 -8.84 27.22 -32.80
C LEU A 267 -9.03 28.48 -33.63
N ALA A 268 -9.21 28.35 -34.94
CA ALA A 268 -9.51 29.48 -35.81
C ALA A 268 -10.87 30.12 -35.44
N THR A 269 -11.88 29.28 -35.16
CA THR A 269 -13.21 29.72 -34.72
C THR A 269 -13.14 30.47 -33.39
N VAL A 270 -12.47 29.89 -32.39
CA VAL A 270 -12.26 30.51 -31.07
C VAL A 270 -11.49 31.82 -31.19
N THR A 271 -10.44 31.87 -32.01
CA THR A 271 -9.65 33.09 -32.24
C THR A 271 -10.51 34.23 -32.81
N ARG A 272 -11.38 33.92 -33.78
CA ARG A 272 -12.31 34.90 -34.35
C ARG A 272 -13.31 35.40 -33.30
N LEU A 273 -13.98 34.48 -32.61
CA LEU A 273 -14.96 34.82 -31.56
C LEU A 273 -14.31 35.60 -30.41
N ALA A 274 -13.07 35.28 -30.04
CA ALA A 274 -12.32 36.00 -29.00
C ALA A 274 -12.05 37.44 -29.42
N LYS A 275 -11.68 37.67 -30.68
CA LYS A 275 -11.43 39.00 -31.22
C LYS A 275 -12.68 39.86 -31.26
N ASP A 276 -13.81 39.26 -31.63
CA ASP A 276 -15.10 39.96 -31.75
C ASP A 276 -15.85 40.03 -30.41
N ASN A 277 -15.26 39.47 -29.33
CA ASN A 277 -15.82 39.38 -27.98
C ASN A 277 -17.18 38.63 -27.94
N GLU A 278 -17.32 37.64 -28.83
CA GLU A 278 -18.50 36.79 -29.01
C GLU A 278 -18.28 35.35 -28.52
N LEU A 279 -17.23 35.11 -27.73
CA LEU A 279 -17.02 33.81 -27.12
C LEU A 279 -18.21 33.46 -26.19
N PRO A 280 -18.84 32.29 -26.36
CA PRO A 280 -19.89 31.86 -25.45
C PRO A 280 -19.27 31.59 -24.08
N ASP A 281 -19.86 32.16 -23.04
CA ASP A 281 -19.49 31.97 -21.63
C ASP A 281 -18.01 32.25 -21.31
N ALA A 282 -17.32 33.03 -22.13
CA ALA A 282 -15.93 33.40 -21.90
C ALA A 282 -15.61 34.78 -22.50
N ILE A 283 -14.74 35.52 -21.83
CA ILE A 283 -14.22 36.81 -22.29
C ILE A 283 -12.70 36.79 -22.12
N LEU A 284 -11.97 37.23 -23.14
CA LEU A 284 -10.52 37.39 -23.07
C LEU A 284 -10.21 38.84 -22.69
N THR A 285 -9.63 39.04 -21.50
CA THR A 285 -9.21 40.36 -21.00
C THR A 285 -7.68 40.46 -20.90
N GLU A 286 -7.13 41.66 -20.66
CA GLU A 286 -5.68 41.87 -20.48
C GLU A 286 -5.10 41.07 -19.30
N SER A 287 -5.92 40.72 -18.29
CA SER A 287 -5.53 39.89 -17.15
C SER A 287 -5.70 38.38 -17.40
N GLY A 288 -6.14 37.98 -18.59
CA GLY A 288 -6.32 36.58 -18.99
C GLY A 288 -7.77 36.21 -19.36
N LEU A 289 -8.01 34.90 -19.45
CA LEU A 289 -9.30 34.31 -19.79
C LEU A 289 -10.25 34.34 -18.58
N LYS A 290 -11.39 35.01 -18.71
CA LYS A 290 -12.48 34.99 -17.73
C LYS A 290 -13.62 34.13 -18.26
N ILE A 291 -13.86 33.00 -17.61
CA ILE A 291 -14.98 32.10 -17.92
C ILE A 291 -16.18 32.52 -17.05
N THR A 292 -17.34 32.67 -17.67
CA THR A 292 -18.60 32.91 -16.97
C THR A 292 -18.89 31.71 -16.07
N PRO A 293 -19.19 31.90 -14.77
CA PRO A 293 -19.58 30.80 -13.90
C PRO A 293 -20.78 30.06 -14.50
N LEU A 294 -20.75 28.73 -14.44
CA LEU A 294 -21.89 27.92 -14.86
C LEU A 294 -23.12 28.30 -14.05
N ASP A 295 -24.23 28.56 -14.74
CA ASP A 295 -25.52 28.68 -14.09
C ASP A 295 -25.86 27.36 -13.39
N ALA A 296 -26.49 27.45 -12.21
CA ALA A 296 -26.93 26.28 -11.47
C ALA A 296 -27.96 25.52 -12.30
N ALA A 297 -27.55 24.41 -12.90
CA ALA A 297 -28.42 23.50 -13.66
C ALA A 297 -29.35 22.65 -12.74
N VAL A 298 -29.66 23.15 -11.54
CA VAL A 298 -30.54 22.47 -10.59
C VAL A 298 -31.98 22.86 -10.95
N PRO A 299 -32.84 21.92 -11.37
CA PRO A 299 -34.24 22.23 -11.62
C PRO A 299 -34.90 22.79 -10.35
N ASP A 300 -35.79 23.77 -10.47
CA ASP A 300 -36.43 24.44 -9.32
C ASP A 300 -37.04 23.44 -8.31
N ARG A 301 -37.57 22.30 -8.79
CA ARG A 301 -38.07 21.22 -7.93
C ARG A 301 -37.00 20.55 -7.08
N ALA A 302 -35.79 20.36 -7.61
CA ALA A 302 -34.67 19.81 -6.87
C ALA A 302 -34.15 20.80 -5.83
N GLN A 303 -34.11 22.10 -6.15
CA GLN A 303 -33.75 23.13 -5.18
C GLN A 303 -34.77 23.20 -4.03
N ALA A 304 -36.07 23.14 -4.33
CA ALA A 304 -37.12 23.09 -3.31
C ALA A 304 -36.99 21.87 -2.38
N LEU A 305 -36.58 20.72 -2.91
CA LEU A 305 -36.35 19.51 -2.12
C LEU A 305 -35.09 19.62 -1.24
N ILE A 306 -34.01 20.23 -1.76
CA ILE A 306 -32.79 20.53 -1.00
C ILE A 306 -33.11 21.47 0.16
N ASP A 307 -33.91 22.51 -0.08
CA ASP A 307 -34.30 23.47 0.95
C ASP A 307 -35.17 22.82 2.04
N GLN A 308 -36.14 21.98 1.66
CA GLN A 308 -36.95 21.20 2.60
C GLN A 308 -36.09 20.24 3.43
N THR A 309 -35.16 19.53 2.79
CA THR A 309 -34.26 18.59 3.48
C THR A 309 -33.33 19.33 4.43
N SER A 310 -32.83 20.49 4.02
CA SER A 310 -31.96 21.35 4.85
C SER A 310 -32.70 21.96 6.04
N GLN A 311 -34.01 22.18 5.94
CA GLN A 311 -34.84 22.61 7.07
C GLN A 311 -35.09 21.51 8.11
N LEU A 312 -35.02 20.24 7.71
CA LEU A 312 -35.11 19.10 8.62
C LEU A 312 -33.81 18.86 9.38
N LEU A 313 -32.69 19.41 8.90
CA LEU A 313 -31.40 19.33 9.57
C LEU A 313 -31.29 20.43 10.63
N PRO A 314 -30.81 20.11 11.84
CA PRO A 314 -30.60 21.12 12.88
C PRO A 314 -29.54 22.13 12.41
N ARG A 315 -29.86 23.42 12.52
CA ARG A 315 -28.93 24.51 12.22
C ARG A 315 -27.95 24.67 13.37
N ILE A 316 -26.89 23.87 13.35
CA ILE A 316 -25.77 23.98 14.28
C ILE A 316 -24.75 24.98 13.76
N LYS A 317 -24.20 25.80 14.66
CA LYS A 317 -23.07 26.66 14.27
C LYS A 317 -21.87 25.75 13.99
N ILE A 318 -21.13 26.03 12.93
CA ILE A 318 -19.96 25.21 12.57
C ILE A 318 -18.95 25.13 13.72
N THR A 319 -18.87 26.17 14.55
CA THR A 319 -18.03 26.17 15.77
C THR A 319 -18.51 25.18 16.83
N GLU A 320 -19.82 25.01 17.02
CA GLU A 320 -20.40 24.04 17.96
C GLU A 320 -20.20 22.62 17.44
N LEU A 321 -20.41 22.39 16.14
CA LEU A 321 -20.11 21.08 15.53
C LEU A 321 -18.62 20.72 15.66
N LEU A 322 -17.73 21.69 15.45
CA LEU A 322 -16.30 21.48 15.60
C LEU A 322 -15.91 21.21 17.07
N MET A 323 -16.61 21.83 18.03
CA MET A 323 -16.44 21.54 19.46
C MET A 323 -16.92 20.12 19.80
N ASP A 324 -18.11 19.71 19.36
CA ASP A 324 -18.62 18.34 19.60
C ASP A 324 -17.68 17.27 19.01
N VAL A 325 -17.16 17.51 17.80
CA VAL A 325 -16.19 16.62 17.16
C VAL A 325 -14.85 16.62 17.90
N ASP A 326 -14.43 17.77 18.43
CA ASP A 326 -13.24 17.84 19.27
C ASP A 326 -13.42 17.10 20.60
N ASP A 327 -14.59 17.16 21.23
CA ASP A 327 -14.86 16.38 22.44
C ASP A 327 -14.80 14.86 22.18
N TRP A 328 -15.26 14.41 21.00
CA TRP A 328 -15.22 12.98 20.65
C TRP A 328 -13.83 12.48 20.27
N THR A 329 -13.04 13.33 19.63
CA THR A 329 -11.79 12.89 18.97
C THR A 329 -10.53 13.45 19.64
N GLY A 330 -10.66 14.55 20.38
CA GLY A 330 -9.59 15.35 20.95
C GLY A 330 -8.64 15.87 19.88
N PHE A 331 -9.13 16.22 18.68
CA PHE A 331 -8.25 16.54 17.55
C PHE A 331 -7.47 17.85 17.76
N SER A 332 -8.02 18.80 18.51
CA SER A 332 -7.44 20.12 18.78
C SER A 332 -6.11 20.03 19.54
N ARG A 333 -5.86 18.97 20.32
CA ARG A 333 -4.58 18.72 21.02
C ARG A 333 -3.39 18.56 20.08
N HIS A 334 -3.64 18.30 18.79
CA HIS A 334 -2.63 18.18 17.76
C HIS A 334 -2.34 19.51 17.05
N PHE A 335 -3.10 20.57 17.36
CA PHE A 335 -2.89 21.92 16.86
C PHE A 335 -2.18 22.78 17.90
N THR A 336 -1.12 23.46 17.50
CA THR A 336 -0.36 24.37 18.37
C THR A 336 -1.13 25.68 18.54
N HIS A 337 -1.45 26.03 19.78
CA HIS A 337 -2.15 27.28 20.08
C HIS A 337 -1.28 28.49 19.71
N LEU A 338 -1.86 29.49 19.03
CA LEU A 338 -1.17 30.65 18.44
C LEU A 338 -0.52 31.57 19.50
N LYS A 339 -0.89 31.42 20.78
CA LYS A 339 -0.22 31.99 21.94
C LYS A 339 0.25 30.81 22.79
N GLY A 340 1.57 30.64 22.92
CA GLY A 340 2.21 29.43 23.44
C GLY A 340 1.75 28.97 24.84
N SER A 341 1.87 27.65 25.02
CA SER A 341 1.78 26.80 26.23
C SER A 341 0.87 27.26 27.38
N ASP A 342 -0.16 26.44 27.61
CA ASP A 342 -1.02 26.29 28.79
C ASP A 342 -2.11 27.33 29.03
N ALA A 343 -3.27 27.08 28.41
CA ALA A 343 -4.56 27.35 29.04
C ALA A 343 -5.54 26.23 28.64
N GLN A 344 -5.98 25.44 29.62
CA GLN A 344 -7.14 24.57 29.46
C GLN A 344 -8.37 25.44 29.19
N TRP A 345 -9.12 25.13 28.14
CA TRP A 345 -10.40 25.77 27.85
C TRP A 345 -11.38 25.46 28.99
N ASN A 346 -11.75 26.49 29.77
CA ASN A 346 -12.75 26.39 30.83
C ASN A 346 -14.14 26.78 30.30
N GLU A 347 -15.11 25.93 30.58
CA GLU A 347 -16.48 25.87 30.03
C GLU A 347 -17.43 26.99 30.51
N ASN A 348 -16.92 28.12 31.02
CA ASN A 348 -17.74 29.09 31.76
C ASN A 348 -17.74 30.52 31.21
N SER A 349 -17.64 30.68 29.90
CA SER A 349 -17.83 31.97 29.23
C SER A 349 -19.00 31.86 28.25
N ARG A 350 -20.22 32.08 28.77
CA ARG A 350 -21.43 32.30 27.95
C ARG A 350 -21.43 33.68 27.31
#